data_AF-A0A8H6S4V0-F1
#
_entry.id   AF-A0A8H6S4V0-F1
#
_cell.length_a   1.000
_cell.length_b   1.000
_cell.length_c   1.000
_cell.angle_alpha   90.00
_cell.angle_beta   90.00
_cell.angle_gamma   90.00
#
_symmetry.space_group_name_H-M   'P 1'
#
loop_
_entity.id
_entity.type
_entity.pdbx_description
1 polymer ?
#
loop_
_entity_poly.entity_id
_entity_poly.type
_entity_poly.pdbx_seq_one_letter_code
_entity_poly.pdbx_strand_id
1 'polypeptide(L)'
;MIARARYFIYRAQRVIKGKQIEGILQPESWVPTENAFLKMESFTWDMYRMLAPDLMHEFELGVWKGAFVHLIRILYAHGGDAITNLNLRYRL
;
A
#
# COMPACT_ATOMS: atom_id res chain seq x y z
N MET A 1 15.66 7.96 8.67
CA MET A 1 16.30 6.71 8.17
C MET A 1 16.99 6.88 6.81
N ILE A 2 16.35 7.54 5.85
CA ILE A 2 16.86 7.71 4.47
C ILE A 2 18.23 8.42 4.40
N ALA A 3 18.45 9.47 5.19
CA ALA A 3 19.75 10.14 5.27
C ALA A 3 20.89 9.19 5.69
N ARG A 4 20.61 8.26 6.62
CA ARG A 4 21.59 7.28 7.11
C ARG A 4 21.88 6.21 6.04
N ALA A 5 20.87 5.73 5.32
CA ALA A 5 21.06 4.82 4.19
C ALA A 5 21.88 5.48 3.07
N ARG A 6 21.60 6.74 2.74
CA ARG A 6 22.35 7.53 1.75
C ARG A 6 23.80 7.76 2.16
N TYR A 7 24.06 8.01 3.44
CA TYR A 7 25.43 8.07 3.95
C TYR A 7 26.17 6.75 3.71
N PHE A 8 25.56 5.61 4.01
CA PHE A 8 26.20 4.31 3.77
C PHE A 8 26.48 4.05 2.30
N ILE A 9 25.57 4.41 1.40
CA ILE A 9 25.73 4.22 -0.04
C ILE A 9 26.83 5.16 -0.60
N TYR A 10 26.70 6.46 -0.37
CA TYR A 10 27.52 7.46 -1.08
C TYR A 10 28.82 7.83 -0.38
N ARG A 11 28.88 7.74 0.95
CA ARG A 11 30.07 8.14 1.73
C ARG A 11 30.87 6.92 2.18
N ALA A 12 30.19 5.89 2.66
CA ALA A 12 30.85 4.68 3.16
C ALA A 12 30.99 3.57 2.09
N GLN A 13 30.58 3.84 0.84
CA GLN A 13 30.67 2.94 -0.31
C GLN A 13 30.14 1.52 -0.05
N ARG A 14 29.07 1.42 0.74
CA ARG A 14 28.42 0.13 1.04
C ARG A 14 27.51 -0.28 -0.11
N VAL A 15 27.45 -1.58 -0.37
CA VAL A 15 26.55 -2.18 -1.37
C VAL A 15 25.11 -1.88 -0.99
N ILE A 16 24.31 -1.41 -1.94
CA ILE A 16 22.91 -0.98 -1.73
C ILE A 16 22.06 -2.09 -1.09
N LYS A 17 22.26 -3.34 -1.51
CA LYS A 17 21.62 -4.55 -0.95
C LYS A 17 22.38 -5.15 0.25
N GLY A 18 23.19 -4.36 0.93
CA GLY A 18 23.92 -4.80 2.11
C GLY A 18 23.00 -4.86 3.33
N LYS A 19 23.24 -5.82 4.23
CA LYS A 19 22.48 -5.98 5.49
C LYS A 19 22.30 -4.69 6.28
N GLN A 20 23.30 -3.81 6.23
CA GLN A 20 23.30 -2.51 6.92
C GLN A 20 22.26 -1.53 6.34
N ILE A 21 22.01 -1.57 5.03
CA ILE A 21 21.04 -0.70 4.37
C ILE A 21 19.67 -1.36 4.38
N GLU A 22 19.60 -2.66 4.05
CA GLU A 22 18.35 -3.42 4.10
C GLU A 22 17.74 -3.44 5.50
N GLY A 23 18.54 -3.62 6.55
CA GLY A 23 18.04 -3.63 7.92
C GLY A 23 17.45 -2.29 8.39
N ILE A 24 17.76 -1.18 7.71
CA ILE A 24 17.21 0.15 8.03
C ILE A 24 16.03 0.51 7.12
N LEU A 25 15.96 -0.05 5.91
CA LEU A 25 14.97 0.33 4.91
C LEU A 25 13.84 -0.69 4.71
N GLN A 26 14.13 -1.99 4.81
CA GLN A 26 13.13 -3.03 4.54
C GLN A 26 11.94 -3.07 5.50
N PRO A 27 12.07 -2.83 6.82
CA PRO A 27 10.95 -3.00 7.74
C PRO A 27 9.70 -2.21 7.34
N GLU A 28 9.87 -1.04 6.73
CA GLU A 28 8.79 -0.19 6.21
C GLU A 28 8.85 -0.01 4.68
N SER A 29 9.56 -0.90 3.98
CA SER A 29 9.72 -0.89 2.51
C SER A 29 10.21 0.45 1.93
N TRP A 30 11.08 1.16 2.67
CA TRP A 30 11.68 2.41 2.22
C TRP A 30 12.71 2.20 1.10
N VAL A 31 12.93 3.27 0.33
CA VAL A 31 14.01 3.37 -0.65
C VAL A 31 14.93 4.54 -0.31
N PRO A 32 16.23 4.52 -0.68
CA PRO A 32 17.20 5.57 -0.34
C PRO A 32 17.05 6.85 -1.19
N THR A 33 15.82 7.20 -1.55
CA THR A 33 15.47 8.34 -2.40
C THR A 33 14.95 9.48 -1.54
N GLU A 34 15.50 10.67 -1.74
CA GLU A 34 14.92 11.89 -1.17
C GLU A 34 13.76 12.38 -2.05
N ASN A 35 12.57 12.50 -1.47
CA ASN A 35 11.36 12.95 -2.16
C ASN A 35 10.73 14.14 -1.43
N ALA A 36 9.67 14.72 -2.01
CA ALA A 36 8.98 15.86 -1.40
C ALA A 36 8.38 15.53 -0.02
N PHE A 37 7.98 14.28 0.20
CA PHE A 37 7.36 13.84 1.44
C PHE A 37 8.34 13.77 2.62
N LEU A 38 9.62 13.47 2.38
CA LEU A 38 10.67 13.59 3.40
C LEU A 38 10.80 15.02 3.94
N LYS A 39 10.56 16.04 3.10
CA LYS A 39 10.55 17.44 3.55
C LYS A 39 9.29 17.78 4.37
N MET A 40 8.26 16.94 4.29
CA MET A 40 7.02 17.04 5.04
C MET A 40 7.04 16.20 6.33
N GLU A 41 8.10 15.42 6.59
CA GLU A 41 8.27 14.60 7.80
C GLU A 41 8.25 15.45 9.09
N SER A 42 8.54 16.75 9.01
CA SER A 42 8.39 17.69 10.12
C SER A 42 6.94 17.91 10.55
N PHE A 43 5.98 17.54 9.71
CA PHE A 43 4.58 17.55 10.06
C PHE A 43 4.18 16.19 10.63
N THR A 44 3.41 16.19 11.72
CA THR A 44 2.94 15.00 12.45
C THR A 44 1.93 14.14 11.69
N TRP A 45 1.88 14.23 10.37
CA TRP A 45 0.95 13.50 9.53
C TRP A 45 1.61 12.22 8.99
N ASP A 46 0.98 11.10 9.29
CA ASP A 46 1.34 9.79 8.73
C ASP A 46 1.05 9.80 7.23
N MET A 47 2.09 9.94 6.41
CA MET A 47 2.00 9.96 4.94
C MET A 47 1.27 8.72 4.39
N TYR A 48 1.43 7.57 5.03
CA TYR A 48 0.80 6.33 4.58
C TYR A 48 -0.71 6.36 4.78
N ARG A 49 -1.20 7.10 5.78
CA ARG A 49 -2.64 7.32 5.97
C ARG A 49 -3.23 8.32 4.97
N MET A 50 -2.40 9.21 4.43
CA MET A 50 -2.84 10.13 3.37
C MET A 50 -3.02 9.40 2.03
N LEU A 51 -2.14 8.44 1.75
CA LEU A 51 -2.21 7.60 0.56
C LEU A 51 -3.15 6.41 0.79
N ALA A 52 -4.41 6.70 1.16
CA ALA A 52 -5.43 5.65 1.25
C ALA A 52 -5.51 4.95 -0.12
N PRO A 53 -5.28 3.62 -0.19
CA PRO A 53 -5.37 2.89 -1.45
C PRO A 53 -6.76 3.08 -2.01
N ASP A 54 -6.86 3.78 -3.14
CA ASP A 54 -8.11 3.89 -3.86
C ASP A 54 -8.22 2.68 -4.77
N LEU A 55 -8.70 1.58 -4.20
CA LEU A 55 -8.88 0.33 -4.95
C LEU A 55 -9.74 0.52 -6.21
N MET A 56 -10.65 1.49 -6.21
CA MET A 56 -11.46 1.81 -7.39
C MET A 56 -10.67 2.53 -8.49
N HIS A 57 -9.58 3.22 -8.13
CA HIS A 57 -8.62 3.80 -9.07
C HIS A 57 -7.54 2.79 -9.51
N GLU A 58 -7.07 1.96 -8.59
CA GLU A 58 -5.97 1.03 -8.83
C GLU A 58 -6.38 -0.21 -9.64
N PHE A 59 -7.63 -0.68 -9.53
CA PHE A 59 -8.11 -1.78 -10.35
C PHE A 59 -8.51 -1.31 -11.75
N GLU A 60 -8.03 -2.02 -12.77
CA GLU A 60 -8.64 -1.92 -14.10
C GLU A 60 -10.13 -2.32 -14.01
N LEU A 61 -10.99 -1.55 -14.69
CA LEU A 61 -12.44 -1.74 -14.62
C LEU A 61 -12.87 -3.19 -14.95
N GLY A 62 -12.21 -3.83 -15.93
CA GLY A 62 -12.47 -5.21 -16.32
C GLY A 62 -12.10 -6.21 -15.22
N VAL A 63 -10.96 -5.99 -14.55
CA VAL A 63 -10.47 -6.82 -13.44
C VAL A 63 -11.42 -6.71 -12.25
N TRP A 64 -11.79 -5.49 -11.87
CA TRP A 64 -12.75 -5.26 -10.79
C TRP A 64 -14.09 -5.93 -11.05
N LYS A 65 -14.64 -5.77 -12.26
CA LYS A 65 -15.91 -6.41 -12.65
C LYS A 65 -15.82 -7.93 -12.53
N GLY A 66 -14.72 -8.54 -13.00
CA GLY A 66 -14.51 -9.98 -12.91
C GLY A 66 -14.44 -10.47 -11.46
N ALA A 67 -13.66 -9.80 -10.63
CA ALA A 67 -13.54 -10.11 -9.21
C ALA A 67 -14.89 -9.96 -8.48
N PHE A 68 -15.62 -8.87 -8.73
CA PHE A 68 -16.91 -8.62 -8.10
C PHE A 68 -17.96 -9.66 -8.48
N VAL A 69 -18.03 -10.06 -9.76
CA VAL A 69 -18.91 -11.15 -10.22
C VAL A 69 -18.55 -12.47 -9.54
N HIS A 70 -17.26 -12.76 -9.38
CA HIS A 70 -16.82 -13.97 -8.69
C HIS A 70 -17.22 -13.98 -7.22
N LEU A 71 -17.05 -12.85 -6.51
CA LEU A 71 -17.50 -12.69 -5.12
C LEU A 71 -19.02 -12.87 -4.98
N ILE A 72 -19.81 -12.32 -5.90
CA ILE A 72 -21.26 -12.54 -5.94
C ILE A 72 -21.58 -14.03 -6.08
N ARG A 73 -20.89 -14.76 -6.95
CA ARG A 73 -21.09 -16.22 -7.11
C ARG A 73 -20.77 -16.98 -5.83
N ILE A 74 -19.72 -16.60 -5.10
CA ILE A 74 -19.39 -17.19 -3.80
C ILE A 74 -20.53 -16.95 -2.80
N LEU A 75 -21.09 -15.74 -2.75
CA LEU A 75 -22.21 -15.42 -1.86
C LEU A 75 -23.47 -16.22 -2.22
N TYR A 76 -23.74 -16.41 -3.51
CA TYR A 76 -24.82 -17.29 -3.97
C TYR A 76 -24.58 -18.75 -3.54
N ALA A 77 -23.34 -19.25 -3.67
CA ALA A 77 -23.00 -20.61 -3.26
C ALA A 77 -23.05 -20.80 -1.73
N HIS A 78 -22.74 -19.75 -0.97
CA HIS A 78 -22.88 -19.74 0.49
C HIS A 78 -24.36 -19.80 0.91
N GLY A 79 -25.25 -19.13 0.18
CA GLY A 79 -26.69 -19.11 0.43
C GLY A 79 -27.09 -18.21 1.61
N GLY A 80 -28.31 -18.44 2.13
CA GLY A 80 -28.90 -17.64 3.20
C GLY A 80 -29.08 -16.17 2.80
N ASP A 81 -28.81 -15.26 3.75
CA ASP A 81 -29.04 -13.82 3.58
C ASP A 81 -27.81 -13.05 3.07
N ALA A 82 -26.77 -13.73 2.58
CA ALA A 82 -25.50 -13.10 2.21
C ALA A 82 -25.65 -12.03 1.11
N ILE A 83 -26.44 -12.33 0.07
CA ILE A 83 -26.75 -11.38 -1.01
C ILE A 83 -27.63 -10.22 -0.51
N THR A 84 -28.61 -10.50 0.35
CA THR A 84 -29.47 -9.47 0.95
C THR A 84 -28.66 -8.50 1.80
N ASN A 85 -27.76 -9.00 2.63
CA ASN A 85 -26.85 -8.19 3.44
C ASN A 85 -25.92 -7.33 2.58
N LEU A 86 -25.39 -7.88 1.47
CA LEU A 86 -24.62 -7.10 0.51
C LEU A 86 -25.46 -5.95 -0.07
N ASN A 87 -26.67 -6.25 -0.55
CA ASN A 87 -27.58 -5.26 -1.12
C ASN A 87 -27.93 -4.13 -0.15
N LEU A 88 -28.11 -4.43 1.14
CA LEU A 88 -28.38 -3.42 2.16
C LEU A 88 -27.22 -2.43 2.35
N ARG A 89 -25.97 -2.87 2.18
CA ARG A 89 -24.79 -2.00 2.30
C ARG A 89 -24.65 -0.99 1.16
N TYR A 90 -25.20 -1.29 -0.03
CA TYR A 90 -25.17 -0.42 -1.21
C TYR A 90 -26.38 0.53 -1.33
N ARG A 91 -27.29 0.52 -0.36
CA ARG A 91 -28.50 1.38 -0.36
C ARG A 91 -28.35 2.68 0.43
N LEU A 92 -27.18 2.96 1.00
CA LEU A 92 -26.84 4.26 1.57
C LEU A 92 -26.64 5.29 0.45
#